data_AF-A0A3C1VQ20-F1
#
_entry.id   AF-A0A3C1VQ20-F1
#
_cell.length_a   1.000
_cell.length_b   1.000
_cell.length_c   1.000
_cell.angle_alpha   90.00
_cell.angle_beta   90.00
_cell.angle_gamma   90.00
#
_symmetry.space_group_name_H-M   'P 1'
#
loop_
_entity.id
_entity.type
_entity.pdbx_description
1 polymer ?
#
loop_
_entity_poly.entity_id
_entity_poly.type
_entity_poly.pdbx_seq_one_letter_code
_entity_poly.pdbx_strand_id
1 'polypeptide(L)'
;DFAVAQQVDYMAASFVQSGSEIQGIRDRLNARGSNIPIIAKIENQAGVDNVEAIVAAADGIMVARGDLGVELPLAEVPSTQKKLIQCSVTNGKPAVTATQMLASMETNPKPTRAEASDVANA
;
A
#
# COMPACT_ATOMS: atom_id res chain seq x y z
N ASP A 1 18.81 8.71 -1.98
CA ASP A 1 19.95 9.26 -1.21
C ASP A 1 19.61 9.44 0.25
N PHE A 2 18.70 10.36 0.61
CA PHE A 2 18.32 10.57 2.02
C PHE A 2 17.90 9.28 2.74
N ALA A 3 16.95 8.52 2.19
CA ALA A 3 16.47 7.27 2.79
C ALA A 3 17.59 6.25 3.08
N VAL A 4 18.58 6.18 2.18
CA VAL A 4 19.75 5.29 2.31
C VAL A 4 20.69 5.81 3.41
N ALA A 5 20.99 7.11 3.41
CA ALA A 5 21.85 7.73 4.39
C ALA A 5 21.27 7.66 5.81
N GLN A 6 19.94 7.70 5.94
CA GLN A 6 19.22 7.58 7.23
C GLN A 6 18.88 6.14 7.61
N GLN A 7 19.19 5.16 6.75
CA GLN A 7 18.92 3.74 7.00
C GLN A 7 17.47 3.47 7.41
N VAL A 8 16.50 4.05 6.69
CA VAL A 8 15.08 3.84 6.98
C VAL A 8 14.69 2.37 6.83
N ASP A 9 13.74 1.91 7.65
CA ASP A 9 13.35 0.49 7.65
C ASP A 9 12.52 0.09 6.43
N TYR A 10 11.76 1.02 5.84
CA TYR A 10 10.90 0.78 4.69
C TYR A 10 10.81 2.02 3.80
N MET A 11 10.60 1.78 2.50
CA MET A 11 10.25 2.81 1.52
C MET A 11 8.87 2.54 0.93
N ALA A 12 7.92 3.46 1.13
CA ALA A 12 6.61 3.39 0.49
C ALA A 12 6.66 4.06 -0.89
N ALA A 13 6.47 3.29 -1.96
CA ALA A 13 6.45 3.78 -3.33
C ALA A 13 5.01 4.16 -3.73
N SER A 14 4.79 5.41 -4.12
CA SER A 14 3.46 5.92 -4.48
C SER A 14 3.12 5.70 -5.95
N PHE A 15 1.84 5.51 -6.24
CA PHE A 15 1.19 5.37 -7.55
C PHE A 15 1.84 4.29 -8.41
N VAL A 16 2.15 3.14 -7.80
CA VAL A 16 2.77 2.02 -8.49
C VAL A 16 1.74 1.36 -9.40
N GLN A 17 2.08 1.22 -10.68
CA GLN A 17 1.21 0.65 -11.71
C GLN A 17 1.78 -0.63 -12.30
N SER A 18 3.04 -0.97 -12.05
CA SER A 18 3.68 -2.17 -12.59
C SER A 18 4.83 -2.68 -11.73
N GLY A 19 5.15 -3.98 -11.88
CA GLY A 19 6.32 -4.57 -11.22
C GLY A 19 7.66 -3.99 -11.69
N SER A 20 7.74 -3.48 -12.93
CA SER A 20 8.97 -2.87 -13.46
C SER A 20 9.31 -1.54 -12.78
N GLU A 21 8.31 -0.76 -12.34
CA GLU A 21 8.55 0.45 -11.54
C GLU A 21 9.20 0.12 -10.20
N ILE A 22 8.75 -0.96 -9.54
CA ILE A 22 9.36 -1.46 -8.31
C ILE A 22 10.79 -1.92 -8.57
N GLN A 23 11.04 -2.64 -9.66
CA GLN A 23 12.39 -3.04 -10.03
C GLN A 23 13.30 -1.82 -10.27
N GLY A 24 12.80 -0.76 -10.92
CA GLY A 24 13.53 0.48 -11.09
C GLY A 24 13.91 1.16 -9.76
N ILE A 25 13.03 1.11 -8.76
CA ILE A 25 13.35 1.58 -7.40
C ILE A 25 14.41 0.68 -6.75
N ARG A 26 14.26 -0.64 -6.87
CA ARG A 26 15.21 -1.64 -6.35
C ARG A 26 16.61 -1.42 -6.92
N ASP A 27 16.73 -1.22 -8.22
CA ASP A 27 18.01 -1.01 -8.90
C ASP A 27 18.70 0.25 -8.39
N ARG A 28 17.94 1.32 -8.14
CA ARG A 28 18.47 2.56 -7.56
C ARG A 28 18.96 2.39 -6.12
N LEU A 29 18.31 1.53 -5.32
CA LEU A 29 18.75 1.19 -3.97
C LEU A 29 20.01 0.32 -4.00
N ASN A 30 20.02 -0.70 -4.86
CA ASN A 30 21.16 -1.60 -5.06
C ASN A 30 22.42 -0.84 -5.51
N ALA A 31 22.26 0.13 -6.43
CA ALA A 31 23.36 1.01 -6.87
C ALA A 31 23.99 1.84 -5.74
N ARG A 32 23.32 1.92 -4.58
CA ARG A 32 23.79 2.61 -3.36
C ARG A 32 24.13 1.64 -2.24
N GLY A 33 24.23 0.34 -2.54
CA GLY A 33 24.51 -0.70 -1.55
C GLY A 33 23.41 -0.87 -0.49
N SER A 34 22.17 -0.50 -0.82
CA SER A 34 21.05 -0.51 0.11
C SER A 34 20.03 -1.57 -0.27
N ASN A 35 19.48 -2.25 0.73
CA ASN A 35 18.46 -3.29 0.62
C ASN A 35 17.14 -2.88 1.28
N ILE A 36 16.87 -1.57 1.42
CA ILE A 36 15.65 -1.06 2.06
C ILE A 36 14.41 -1.73 1.42
N PRO A 37 13.55 -2.38 2.22
CA PRO A 37 12.33 -2.97 1.74
C PRO A 37 11.37 -1.94 1.11
N ILE A 38 10.71 -2.33 0.02
CA ILE A 38 9.79 -1.50 -0.74
C ILE A 38 8.35 -1.96 -0.49
N ILE A 39 7.50 -1.05 0.00
CA ILE A 39 6.06 -1.23 0.13
C ILE A 39 5.39 -0.50 -1.04
N ALA A 40 4.77 -1.25 -1.95
CA ALA A 40 4.08 -0.66 -3.09
C ALA A 40 2.71 -0.13 -2.67
N LYS A 41 2.44 1.17 -2.86
CA LYS A 41 1.12 1.74 -2.63
C LYS A 41 0.25 1.52 -3.87
N ILE A 42 -0.86 0.82 -3.67
CA ILE A 42 -1.88 0.59 -4.70
C ILE A 42 -2.91 1.70 -4.55
N GLU A 43 -2.92 2.62 -5.52
CA GLU A 43 -3.63 3.90 -5.46
C GLU A 43 -4.61 4.10 -6.62
N ASN A 44 -4.54 3.31 -7.69
CA ASN A 44 -5.38 3.45 -8.88
C ASN A 44 -5.73 2.11 -9.55
N GLN A 45 -6.58 2.15 -10.58
CA GLN A 45 -7.03 0.96 -11.31
C GLN A 45 -5.87 0.15 -11.91
N ALA A 46 -4.87 0.81 -12.50
CA ALA A 46 -3.73 0.12 -13.09
C ALA A 46 -2.91 -0.67 -12.06
N GLY A 47 -2.73 -0.12 -10.85
CA GLY A 47 -2.10 -0.84 -9.74
C GLY A 47 -2.92 -2.03 -9.26
N VAL A 48 -4.25 -1.92 -9.27
CA VAL A 48 -5.16 -3.04 -8.95
C VAL A 48 -5.06 -4.15 -10.00
N ASP A 49 -5.11 -3.80 -11.28
CA ASP A 49 -5.07 -4.76 -12.38
C ASP A 49 -3.73 -5.52 -12.44
N ASN A 50 -2.64 -4.84 -12.10
CA ASN A 50 -1.29 -5.41 -12.12
C ASN A 50 -0.79 -5.89 -10.75
N VAL A 51 -1.68 -6.06 -9.76
CA VAL A 51 -1.29 -6.33 -8.37
C VAL A 51 -0.38 -7.56 -8.24
N GLU A 52 -0.61 -8.63 -9.01
CA GLU A 52 0.20 -9.85 -8.92
C GLU A 52 1.66 -9.59 -9.30
N ALA A 53 1.91 -8.85 -10.39
CA ALA A 53 3.25 -8.50 -10.82
C ALA A 53 3.93 -7.52 -9.85
N ILE A 54 3.15 -6.57 -9.29
CA ILE A 54 3.64 -5.62 -8.29
C ILE A 54 4.02 -6.37 -7.00
N VAL A 55 3.14 -7.23 -6.49
CA VAL A 55 3.37 -8.06 -5.31
C VAL A 55 4.59 -8.94 -5.53
N ALA A 56 4.78 -9.55 -6.71
CA ALA A 56 5.96 -10.36 -6.99
C ALA A 56 7.27 -9.57 -6.85
N ALA A 57 7.30 -8.30 -7.28
CA ALA A 57 8.49 -7.44 -7.25
C ALA A 57 8.72 -6.70 -5.92
N ALA A 58 7.67 -6.36 -5.17
CA ALA A 58 7.74 -5.59 -3.94
C ALA A 58 8.01 -6.45 -2.70
N ASP A 59 8.33 -5.85 -1.55
CA ASP A 59 8.45 -6.56 -0.27
C ASP A 59 7.15 -6.55 0.53
N GLY A 60 6.13 -5.86 0.03
CA GLY A 60 4.80 -5.74 0.61
C GLY A 60 3.99 -4.71 -0.13
N ILE A 61 2.73 -4.56 0.26
CA ILE A 61 1.84 -3.56 -0.34
C ILE A 61 1.16 -2.69 0.72
N MET A 62 0.68 -1.54 0.28
CA MET A 62 -0.22 -0.68 1.04
C MET A 62 -1.47 -0.44 0.19
N VAL A 63 -2.65 -0.76 0.73
CA VAL A 63 -3.93 -0.42 0.13
C VAL A 63 -4.26 1.02 0.52
N ALA A 64 -3.99 1.96 -0.39
CA ALA A 64 -4.17 3.39 -0.15
C ALA A 64 -5.58 3.83 -0.56
N ARG A 65 -6.51 3.71 0.39
CA ARG A 65 -7.96 3.83 0.14
C ARG A 65 -8.43 5.25 -0.19
N GLY A 66 -7.65 6.27 0.19
CA GLY A 66 -7.94 7.65 -0.14
C GLY A 66 -7.93 7.86 -1.66
N ASP A 67 -6.80 7.60 -2.28
CA ASP A 67 -6.63 7.72 -3.74
C ASP A 67 -7.45 6.66 -4.49
N LEU A 68 -7.49 5.42 -4.01
CA LEU A 68 -8.35 4.38 -4.61
C LEU A 68 -9.83 4.76 -4.60
N GLY A 69 -10.31 5.47 -3.57
CA GLY A 69 -11.70 5.94 -3.49
C GLY A 69 -12.03 7.10 -4.42
N VAL A 70 -11.02 7.77 -4.98
CA VAL A 70 -11.17 8.75 -6.07
C VAL A 70 -11.17 8.04 -7.43
N GLU A 71 -10.34 7.02 -7.59
CA GLU A 71 -10.15 6.30 -8.85
C GLU A 71 -11.22 5.25 -9.14
N LEU A 72 -11.72 4.56 -8.10
CA LEU A 72 -12.71 3.49 -8.22
C LEU A 72 -14.08 3.94 -7.70
N PRO A 73 -15.18 3.31 -8.14
CA PRO A 73 -16.45 3.44 -7.45
C PRO A 73 -16.28 3.10 -5.96
N LEU A 74 -16.67 4.02 -5.07
CA LEU A 74 -16.43 3.89 -3.63
C LEU A 74 -16.94 2.56 -3.04
N ALA A 75 -18.06 2.05 -3.56
CA ALA A 75 -18.65 0.79 -3.15
C ALA A 75 -17.79 -0.45 -3.49
N GLU A 76 -16.89 -0.34 -4.47
CA GLU A 76 -15.99 -1.43 -4.88
C GLU A 76 -14.72 -1.49 -4.02
N VAL A 77 -14.29 -0.37 -3.45
CA VAL A 77 -13.05 -0.24 -2.64
C VAL A 77 -12.93 -1.32 -1.55
N PRO A 78 -13.97 -1.64 -0.74
CA PRO A 78 -13.86 -2.70 0.27
C PRO A 78 -13.59 -4.08 -0.32
N SER A 79 -14.19 -4.39 -1.47
CA SER A 79 -13.98 -5.67 -2.15
C SER A 79 -12.58 -5.75 -2.77
N THR A 80 -12.10 -4.64 -3.34
CA THR A 80 -10.75 -4.50 -3.90
C THR A 80 -9.71 -4.63 -2.80
N GLN A 81 -9.88 -3.97 -1.65
CA GLN A 81 -8.99 -4.12 -0.50
C GLN A 81 -8.79 -5.59 -0.12
N LYS A 82 -9.89 -6.37 0.04
CA LYS A 82 -9.79 -7.79 0.38
C LYS A 82 -9.01 -8.59 -0.66
N LYS A 83 -9.21 -8.32 -1.95
CA LYS A 83 -8.47 -8.98 -3.04
C LYS A 83 -6.96 -8.65 -2.98
N LEU A 84 -6.61 -7.38 -2.79
CA LEU A 84 -5.23 -6.92 -2.70
C LEU A 84 -4.51 -7.55 -1.49
N ILE A 85 -5.14 -7.49 -0.31
CA ILE A 85 -4.61 -8.09 0.92
C ILE A 85 -4.40 -9.59 0.72
N GLN A 86 -5.41 -10.30 0.19
CA GLN A 86 -5.31 -11.73 -0.06
C GLN A 86 -4.14 -12.04 -0.99
N CYS A 87 -4.00 -11.31 -2.12
CA CYS A 87 -2.91 -11.51 -3.07
C CYS A 87 -1.53 -11.36 -2.40
N SER A 88 -1.35 -10.32 -1.58
CA SER A 88 -0.09 -10.10 -0.85
C SER A 88 0.20 -11.21 0.16
N VAL A 89 -0.80 -11.56 0.99
CA VAL A 89 -0.64 -12.55 2.06
C VAL A 89 -0.39 -13.95 1.51
N THR A 90 -1.05 -14.35 0.41
CA THR A 90 -0.79 -15.66 -0.21
C THR A 90 0.60 -15.77 -0.81
N ASN A 91 1.23 -14.64 -1.12
CA ASN A 91 2.63 -14.58 -1.56
C ASN A 91 3.62 -14.42 -0.39
N GLY A 92 3.14 -14.49 0.87
CA GLY A 92 3.96 -14.37 2.07
C GLY A 92 4.46 -12.95 2.32
N LYS A 93 3.80 -11.92 1.76
CA LYS A 93 4.21 -10.52 1.87
C LYS A 93 3.21 -9.71 2.70
N PRO A 94 3.68 -8.80 3.57
CA PRO A 94 2.81 -7.96 4.39
C PRO A 94 1.94 -7.03 3.53
N ALA A 95 0.72 -6.79 4.00
CA ALA A 95 -0.19 -5.78 3.45
C ALA A 95 -0.58 -4.77 4.54
N VAL A 96 -0.60 -3.48 4.19
CA VAL A 96 -0.98 -2.39 5.08
C VAL A 96 -2.28 -1.75 4.58
N THR A 97 -3.34 -1.76 5.38
CA THR A 97 -4.55 -0.99 5.10
C THR A 97 -4.33 0.46 5.55
N ALA A 98 -4.48 1.43 4.64
CA ALA A 98 -4.15 2.82 4.90
C ALA A 98 -5.31 3.77 4.61
N THR A 99 -5.18 4.98 5.19
CA THR A 99 -6.05 6.14 5.03
C THR A 99 -7.40 6.02 5.73
N GLN A 100 -7.78 7.09 6.46
CA GLN A 100 -9.12 7.33 7.02
C GLN A 100 -9.74 6.20 7.87
N MET A 101 -8.92 5.31 8.43
CA MET A 101 -9.37 4.24 9.35
C MET A 101 -10.07 4.81 10.60
N LEU A 102 -9.63 5.99 11.07
CA LEU A 102 -10.12 6.68 12.27
C LEU A 102 -10.17 8.21 12.03
N ALA A 103 -10.62 8.65 10.85
CA ALA A 103 -10.53 10.05 10.40
C ALA A 103 -11.15 11.07 11.38
N SER A 104 -12.31 10.74 11.96
CA SER A 104 -13.00 11.60 12.92
C SER A 104 -12.16 11.86 14.18
N MET A 105 -11.19 10.99 14.48
CA MET A 105 -10.34 11.13 15.66
C MET A 105 -9.29 12.24 15.54
N GLU A 106 -9.14 12.87 14.38
CA GLU A 106 -8.35 14.10 14.23
C GLU A 106 -8.90 15.25 15.09
N THR A 107 -10.23 15.27 15.29
CA THR A 107 -10.92 16.32 16.06
C THR A 107 -11.73 15.77 17.23
N ASN A 108 -11.92 14.45 17.33
CA ASN A 108 -12.70 13.81 18.38
C ASN A 108 -11.87 12.79 19.19
N PRO A 109 -12.06 12.67 20.51
CA PRO A 109 -11.32 11.68 21.31
C PRO A 109 -11.81 10.23 21.11
N LYS A 110 -12.87 10.01 20.32
CA LYS A 110 -13.49 8.69 20.10
C LYS A 110 -13.87 8.52 18.62
N PRO A 111 -13.71 7.31 18.06
CA PRO A 111 -14.14 7.05 16.70
C PRO A 111 -15.66 6.85 16.63
N THR A 112 -16.18 6.96 15.41
CA THR A 112 -17.54 6.54 15.07
C THR A 112 -17.67 5.01 15.08
N ARG A 113 -18.91 4.52 15.09
CA ARG A 113 -19.18 3.07 14.94
C ARG A 113 -18.68 2.52 13.60
N ALA A 114 -18.78 3.32 12.54
CA ALA A 114 -18.34 2.93 11.21
C ALA A 114 -16.81 2.76 11.17
N GLU A 115 -16.05 3.68 11.75
CA GLU A 115 -14.58 3.61 11.83
C GLU A 115 -14.10 2.45 12.71
N ALA A 116 -14.73 2.23 13.87
CA ALA A 116 -14.40 1.07 14.69
C ALA A 116 -14.65 -0.26 13.95
N SER A 117 -15.74 -0.33 13.18
CA SER A 117 -16.04 -1.47 12.31
C SER A 117 -15.03 -1.60 11.17
N ASP A 118 -14.59 -0.49 10.58
CA ASP A 118 -13.59 -0.49 9.50
C ASP A 118 -12.27 -1.10 9.98
N VAL A 119 -11.75 -0.64 11.12
CA VAL A 119 -10.52 -1.21 11.71
C VAL A 119 -10.65 -2.69 12.01
N ALA A 120 -11.81 -3.14 12.50
CA ALA A 120 -12.04 -4.55 12.85
C ALA A 120 -12.15 -5.48 11.64
N ASN A 121 -12.52 -4.97 10.46
CA ASN A 121 -12.68 -5.75 9.23
C ASN A 121 -11.48 -5.66 8.28
N ALA A 122 -10.51 -4.80 8.60
CA ALA A 122 -9.36 -4.49 7.78
C ALA A 122 -8.33 -5.61 7.70
#